data_AF-A0A1W1BVN3-F1
#
_entry.id   AF-A0A1W1BVN3-F1
#
_cell.length_a   1.000
_cell.length_b   1.000
_cell.length_c   1.000
_cell.angle_alpha   90.00
_cell.angle_beta   90.00
_cell.angle_gamma   90.00
#
_symmetry.space_group_name_H-M   'P 1'
#
loop_
_entity.id
_entity.type
_entity.pdbx_description
1 polymer ?
#
loop_
_entity_poly.entity_id
_entity_poly.type
_entity_poly.pdbx_seq_one_letter_code
_entity_poly.pdbx_strand_id
1 'polypeptide(L)'
;MRTDYSKLRYLVYTNKKLNGNFDLINRLIRDDKVVISEIKDNFSAFEMLEEENFASFLFALGFVTLEKYRAAIKLKIPNQTIKKIVADFMHYAFKDMDFNLHLQHFNNYLADFGYEKDLQVFHYLNEQTDSQSVIRDYIDGEGFIKGFLTAYLSLNPYYEVKTEKEVTKGFVDILLNPIKDEIVYGAVIEIKYIPKNKFDDNLLKEKIEDAKEQLDRYNISKVKNLQKKEFVKIILVYKAWELVYCEEYKISQVK
;
A
#
# COMPACT_ATOMS: atom_id res chain seq x y z
N MET A 1 -25.98 -2.11 -4.24
CA MET A 1 -25.56 -3.42 -4.79
C MET A 1 -24.11 -3.65 -4.40
N ARG A 2 -23.81 -4.64 -3.56
CA ARG A 2 -22.46 -5.21 -3.45
C ARG A 2 -22.37 -6.21 -4.61
N THR A 3 -21.76 -5.80 -5.72
CA THR A 3 -21.37 -6.77 -6.75
C THR A 3 -20.43 -7.77 -6.09
N ASP A 4 -20.63 -9.06 -6.30
CA ASP A 4 -19.79 -10.10 -5.73
C ASP A 4 -18.42 -10.12 -6.44
N TYR A 5 -17.60 -9.12 -6.11
CA TYR A 5 -16.23 -8.96 -6.59
C TYR A 5 -15.30 -10.06 -6.07
N SER A 6 -15.80 -10.94 -5.20
CA SER A 6 -15.03 -12.11 -4.80
C SER A 6 -14.60 -12.89 -6.04
N LYS A 7 -15.42 -13.00 -7.09
CA LYS A 7 -15.06 -13.77 -8.30
C LYS A 7 -13.88 -13.19 -9.08
N LEU A 8 -13.60 -11.90 -8.92
CA LEU A 8 -12.41 -11.30 -9.54
C LEU A 8 -11.13 -11.94 -9.01
N ARG A 9 -11.15 -12.54 -7.80
CA ARG A 9 -9.93 -12.98 -7.10
C ARG A 9 -9.21 -14.09 -7.86
N TYR A 10 -9.98 -14.89 -8.61
CA TYR A 10 -9.48 -15.91 -9.51
C TYR A 10 -8.69 -15.35 -10.70
N LEU A 11 -8.84 -14.06 -11.01
CA LEU A 11 -8.09 -13.39 -12.07
C LEU A 11 -6.71 -12.96 -11.62
N VAL A 12 -6.45 -12.83 -10.31
CA VAL A 12 -5.14 -12.45 -9.76
C VAL A 12 -4.43 -13.59 -9.06
N TYR A 13 -5.18 -14.62 -8.66
CA TYR A 13 -4.68 -15.83 -8.04
C TYR A 13 -5.20 -17.05 -8.81
N THR A 14 -4.32 -17.71 -9.54
CA THR A 14 -4.66 -18.86 -10.40
C THR A 14 -3.63 -19.98 -10.19
N ASN A 15 -4.05 -21.25 -10.21
CA ASN A 15 -3.16 -22.40 -10.01
C ASN A 15 -2.28 -22.29 -8.74
N LYS A 16 -2.88 -21.76 -7.67
CA LYS A 16 -2.22 -21.48 -6.39
C LYS A 16 -1.08 -20.46 -6.44
N LYS A 17 -1.06 -19.57 -7.43
CA LYS A 17 -0.04 -18.52 -7.59
C LYS A 17 -0.64 -17.16 -7.90
N LEU A 18 -0.08 -16.11 -7.29
CA LEU A 18 -0.29 -14.74 -7.76
C LEU A 18 0.30 -14.60 -9.17
N ASN A 19 -0.42 -13.90 -10.05
CA ASN A 19 -0.06 -13.74 -11.46
C ASN A 19 0.14 -12.25 -11.83
N GLY A 20 0.42 -11.94 -13.10
CA GLY A 20 0.66 -10.55 -13.55
C GLY A 20 -0.50 -9.59 -13.30
N ASN A 21 -1.74 -10.07 -13.20
CA ASN A 21 -2.87 -9.22 -12.83
C ASN A 21 -2.79 -8.76 -11.36
N PHE A 22 -2.23 -9.58 -10.47
CA PHE A 22 -1.92 -9.15 -9.11
C PHE A 22 -0.88 -8.02 -9.13
N ASP A 23 0.19 -8.18 -9.92
CA ASP A 23 1.24 -7.16 -10.03
C ASP A 23 0.69 -5.84 -10.58
N LEU A 24 -0.22 -5.90 -11.56
CA LEU A 24 -0.91 -4.73 -12.06
C LEU A 24 -1.70 -4.02 -10.96
N ILE A 25 -2.46 -4.74 -10.14
CA ILE A 25 -3.21 -4.15 -9.03
C ILE A 25 -2.28 -3.61 -7.95
N ASN A 26 -1.21 -4.33 -7.64
CA ASN A 26 -0.21 -3.93 -6.67
C ASN A 26 0.47 -2.60 -7.08
N ARG A 27 0.72 -2.39 -8.37
CA ARG A 27 1.15 -1.09 -8.91
C ARG A 27 0.05 -0.02 -8.81
N LEU A 28 -1.19 -0.35 -9.21
CA LEU A 28 -2.31 0.60 -9.17
C LEU A 28 -2.60 1.12 -7.76
N ILE A 29 -2.61 0.25 -6.74
CA ILE A 29 -2.95 0.64 -5.37
C ILE A 29 -1.90 1.58 -4.75
N ARG A 30 -0.64 1.42 -5.18
CA ARG A 30 0.50 2.28 -4.84
C ARG A 30 0.55 3.59 -5.63
N ASP A 31 -0.38 3.81 -6.55
CA ASP A 31 -0.34 4.95 -7.49
C ASP A 31 0.92 4.97 -8.40
N ASP A 32 1.55 3.79 -8.59
CA ASP A 32 2.63 3.62 -9.55
C ASP A 32 2.15 3.89 -10.99
N LYS A 33 3.09 4.18 -11.87
CA LYS A 33 2.81 4.37 -13.29
C LYS A 33 2.43 3.03 -13.96
N VAL A 34 1.14 2.84 -14.21
CA VAL A 34 0.59 1.78 -15.06
C VAL A 34 0.20 2.37 -16.40
N VAL A 35 0.83 1.91 -17.49
CA VAL A 35 0.58 2.40 -18.85
C VAL A 35 0.17 1.23 -19.73
N ILE A 36 -0.86 1.46 -20.54
CA ILE A 36 -1.33 0.54 -21.57
C ILE A 36 -1.26 1.20 -22.94
N SER A 37 -1.23 0.38 -23.98
CA SER A 37 -1.26 0.79 -25.38
C SER A 37 -2.64 1.34 -25.78
N GLU A 38 -3.69 0.63 -25.41
CA GLU A 38 -5.08 0.95 -25.72
C GLU A 38 -6.06 0.38 -24.67
N ILE A 39 -7.28 0.91 -24.63
CA ILE A 39 -8.41 0.29 -23.94
C ILE A 39 -9.10 -0.62 -24.95
N LYS A 40 -9.13 -1.92 -24.68
CA LYS A 40 -9.79 -2.89 -25.57
C LYS A 40 -11.27 -2.97 -25.26
N ASP A 41 -12.08 -2.86 -26.31
CA ASP A 41 -13.54 -2.91 -26.21
C ASP A 41 -14.10 -4.34 -26.22
N ASN A 42 -13.31 -5.33 -26.62
CA ASN A 42 -13.69 -6.74 -26.59
C ASN A 42 -12.49 -7.67 -26.33
N PHE A 43 -12.77 -8.76 -25.61
CA PHE A 43 -11.89 -9.90 -25.37
C PHE A 43 -12.75 -11.03 -24.78
N SER A 44 -12.34 -12.27 -24.98
CA SER A 44 -13.02 -13.43 -24.39
C SER A 44 -12.67 -13.61 -22.92
N ALA A 45 -13.46 -14.42 -22.20
CA ALA A 45 -13.16 -14.77 -20.81
C ALA A 45 -11.82 -15.53 -20.66
N PHE A 46 -11.39 -16.26 -21.70
CA PHE A 46 -10.12 -17.00 -21.68
C PHE A 46 -8.91 -16.07 -21.76
N GLU A 47 -9.07 -14.91 -22.40
CA GLU A 47 -8.01 -13.92 -22.55
C GLU A 47 -7.97 -12.94 -21.37
N MET A 48 -8.81 -13.13 -20.34
CA MET A 48 -8.90 -12.22 -19.18
C MET A 48 -7.69 -12.31 -18.25
N LEU A 49 -6.86 -13.35 -18.40
CA LEU A 49 -5.58 -13.47 -17.68
C LEU A 49 -4.46 -12.62 -18.32
N GLU A 50 -4.67 -12.11 -19.54
CA GLU A 50 -3.74 -11.17 -20.16
C GLU A 50 -3.84 -9.80 -19.48
N GLU A 51 -2.71 -9.25 -19.05
CA GLU A 51 -2.65 -8.04 -18.21
C GLU A 51 -3.36 -6.84 -18.86
N GLU A 52 -3.23 -6.66 -20.18
CA GLU A 52 -3.90 -5.58 -20.93
C GLU A 52 -5.43 -5.72 -20.95
N ASN A 53 -5.92 -6.95 -21.07
CA ASN A 53 -7.35 -7.24 -21.09
C ASN A 53 -7.94 -7.07 -19.70
N PHE A 54 -7.20 -7.50 -18.67
CA PHE A 54 -7.58 -7.26 -17.29
C PHE A 54 -7.61 -5.76 -16.97
N ALA A 55 -6.62 -4.99 -17.44
CA ALA A 55 -6.61 -3.53 -17.29
C ALA A 55 -7.82 -2.86 -17.96
N SER A 56 -8.15 -3.28 -19.18
CA SER A 56 -9.34 -2.82 -19.91
C SER A 56 -10.63 -3.20 -19.19
N PHE A 57 -10.68 -4.38 -18.58
CA PHE A 57 -11.79 -4.84 -17.76
C PHE A 57 -11.97 -3.99 -16.49
N LEU A 58 -10.89 -3.69 -15.76
CA LEU A 58 -10.93 -2.79 -14.61
C LEU A 58 -11.42 -1.39 -15.00
N PHE A 59 -11.04 -0.91 -16.19
CA PHE A 59 -11.52 0.37 -16.73
C PHE A 59 -13.02 0.33 -17.02
N ALA A 60 -13.50 -0.73 -17.67
CA ALA A 60 -14.93 -0.92 -17.97
C ALA A 60 -15.78 -1.02 -16.68
N LEU A 61 -15.24 -1.59 -15.60
CA LEU A 61 -15.89 -1.64 -14.28
C LEU A 61 -15.82 -0.30 -13.51
N GLY A 62 -15.08 0.69 -14.01
CA GLY A 62 -14.86 1.98 -13.33
C GLY A 62 -13.89 1.91 -12.15
N PHE A 63 -13.09 0.84 -12.04
CA PHE A 63 -12.08 0.69 -10.98
C PHE A 63 -10.81 1.49 -11.25
N VAL A 64 -10.56 1.81 -12.52
CA VAL A 64 -9.50 2.73 -12.93
C VAL A 64 -10.07 3.78 -13.85
N THR A 65 -9.39 4.92 -13.92
CA THR A 65 -9.67 6.00 -14.86
C THR A 65 -8.39 6.39 -15.59
N LEU A 66 -8.56 7.18 -16.65
CA LEU A 66 -7.45 7.66 -17.45
C LEU A 66 -6.84 8.90 -16.82
N GLU A 67 -5.51 8.94 -16.78
CA GLU A 67 -4.73 10.14 -16.57
C GLU A 67 -3.94 10.43 -17.84
N LYS A 68 -4.06 11.66 -18.37
CA LYS A 68 -3.37 12.04 -19.59
C LYS A 68 -1.85 11.93 -19.38
N TYR A 69 -1.18 11.07 -20.16
CA TYR A 69 0.26 10.86 -20.05
C TYR A 69 0.94 10.83 -21.42
N ARG A 70 1.37 12.00 -21.91
CA ARG A 70 1.98 12.17 -23.24
C ARG A 70 1.10 11.51 -24.32
N ALA A 71 1.65 10.59 -25.11
CA ALA A 71 0.95 9.83 -26.15
C ALA A 71 0.38 8.49 -25.67
N ALA A 72 0.57 8.13 -24.39
CA ALA A 72 0.16 6.85 -23.84
C ALA A 72 -0.98 7.02 -22.83
N ILE A 73 -1.69 5.92 -22.55
CA ILE A 73 -2.79 5.88 -21.61
C ILE A 73 -2.25 5.46 -20.24
N LYS A 74 -2.23 6.37 -19.27
CA LYS A 74 -1.91 6.03 -17.87
C LYS A 74 -3.21 5.72 -17.12
N LEU A 75 -3.21 4.60 -16.41
CA LEU A 75 -4.30 4.21 -15.53
C LEU A 75 -4.01 4.65 -14.09
N LYS A 76 -5.08 5.02 -13.37
CA LYS A 76 -5.03 5.24 -11.93
C LYS A 76 -6.36 4.91 -11.26
N ILE A 77 -6.32 4.64 -9.95
CA ILE A 77 -7.54 4.51 -9.14
C ILE A 77 -8.18 5.90 -8.99
N PRO A 78 -9.47 6.09 -9.31
CA PRO A 78 -10.07 7.41 -9.42
C PRO A 78 -10.32 8.11 -8.08
N ASN A 79 -10.58 7.35 -7.01
CA ASN A 79 -10.90 7.90 -5.69
C ASN A 79 -10.71 6.84 -4.59
N GLN A 80 -10.86 7.29 -3.34
CA GLN A 80 -10.65 6.47 -2.14
C GLN A 80 -11.65 5.34 -1.99
N THR A 81 -12.92 5.54 -2.36
CA THR A 81 -13.93 4.47 -2.31
C THR A 81 -13.53 3.31 -3.21
N ILE A 82 -13.06 3.60 -4.42
CA ILE A 82 -12.54 2.57 -5.32
C ILE A 82 -11.24 1.96 -4.79
N LYS A 83 -10.34 2.75 -4.18
CA LYS A 83 -9.13 2.22 -3.52
C LYS A 83 -9.47 1.19 -2.44
N LYS A 84 -10.52 1.42 -1.64
CA LYS A 84 -11.03 0.44 -0.67
C LYS A 84 -11.56 -0.84 -1.33
N ILE A 85 -12.29 -0.72 -2.43
CA ILE A 85 -12.78 -1.90 -3.18
C ILE A 85 -11.60 -2.71 -3.75
N VAL A 86 -10.57 -2.05 -4.28
CA VAL A 86 -9.34 -2.70 -4.75
C VAL A 86 -8.54 -3.32 -3.59
N ALA A 87 -8.54 -2.70 -2.42
CA ALA A 87 -7.94 -3.28 -1.22
C ALA A 87 -8.71 -4.51 -0.71
N ASP A 88 -10.05 -4.46 -0.69
CA ASP A 88 -10.91 -5.60 -0.34
C ASP A 88 -10.63 -6.76 -1.28
N PHE A 89 -10.48 -6.45 -2.56
CA PHE A 89 -10.12 -7.39 -3.59
C PHE A 89 -8.77 -8.11 -3.30
N MET A 90 -7.72 -7.35 -2.98
CA MET A 90 -6.43 -7.92 -2.59
C MET A 90 -6.52 -8.75 -1.30
N HIS A 91 -7.29 -8.29 -0.32
CA HIS A 91 -7.52 -9.03 0.92
C HIS A 91 -8.17 -10.39 0.67
N TYR A 92 -9.17 -10.48 -0.21
CA TYR A 92 -9.75 -11.77 -0.59
C TYR A 92 -8.77 -12.68 -1.34
N ALA A 93 -7.91 -12.12 -2.20
CA ALA A 93 -6.86 -12.89 -2.87
C ALA A 93 -5.86 -13.47 -1.85
N PHE A 94 -5.44 -12.68 -0.86
CA PHE A 94 -4.58 -13.17 0.22
C PHE A 94 -5.29 -14.20 1.11
N LYS A 95 -6.58 -14.03 1.37
CA LYS A 95 -7.38 -15.00 2.13
C LYS A 95 -7.43 -16.37 1.44
N ASP A 96 -7.54 -16.40 0.11
CA ASP A 96 -7.50 -17.64 -0.68
C ASP A 96 -6.10 -18.30 -0.68
N MET A 97 -5.07 -17.56 -0.26
CA MET A 97 -3.71 -18.06 0.01
C MET A 97 -3.52 -18.47 1.48
N ASP A 98 -4.61 -18.64 2.22
CA ASP A 98 -4.64 -18.91 3.65
C ASP A 98 -4.06 -17.80 4.54
N PHE A 99 -3.92 -16.57 4.04
CA PHE A 99 -3.57 -15.40 4.86
C PHE A 99 -4.83 -14.74 5.45
N ASN A 100 -5.10 -15.00 6.72
CA ASN A 100 -6.30 -14.59 7.44
C ASN A 100 -5.97 -13.55 8.52
N LEU A 101 -5.98 -12.26 8.17
CA LEU A 101 -5.82 -11.17 9.13
C LEU A 101 -7.13 -10.89 9.88
N HIS A 102 -7.08 -10.81 11.21
CA HIS A 102 -8.24 -10.35 12.00
C HIS A 102 -8.39 -8.83 11.89
N LEU A 103 -9.12 -8.37 10.87
CA LEU A 103 -9.28 -6.95 10.53
C LEU A 103 -9.77 -6.08 11.68
N GLN A 104 -10.59 -6.61 12.59
CA GLN A 104 -11.02 -5.85 13.76
C GLN A 104 -9.86 -5.58 14.72
N HIS A 105 -8.95 -6.53 14.94
CA HIS A 105 -7.78 -6.28 15.79
C HIS A 105 -6.81 -5.32 15.11
N PHE A 106 -6.57 -5.50 13.81
CA PHE A 106 -5.79 -4.57 13.01
C PHE A 106 -6.32 -3.13 13.12
N ASN A 107 -7.63 -2.96 12.97
CA ASN A 107 -8.28 -1.65 13.07
C ASN A 107 -8.26 -1.09 14.49
N ASN A 108 -8.32 -1.92 15.53
CA ASN A 108 -8.18 -1.45 16.91
C ASN A 108 -6.78 -0.87 17.13
N TYR A 109 -5.72 -1.60 16.77
CA TYR A 109 -4.35 -1.09 16.86
C TYR A 109 -4.13 0.17 16.00
N LEU A 110 -4.78 0.26 14.85
CA LEU A 110 -4.71 1.46 14.01
C LEU A 110 -5.47 2.65 14.63
N ALA A 111 -6.51 2.41 15.44
CA ALA A 111 -7.16 3.45 16.22
C ALA A 111 -6.25 3.89 17.38
N ASP A 112 -5.62 2.94 18.07
CA ASP A 112 -4.65 3.22 19.15
C ASP A 112 -3.48 4.07 18.62
N PHE A 113 -2.98 3.77 17.41
CA PHE A 113 -2.04 4.65 16.71
C PHE A 113 -2.57 6.08 16.59
N GLY A 114 -3.83 6.25 16.18
CA GLY A 114 -4.46 7.54 15.97
C GLY A 114 -4.66 8.39 17.23
N TYR A 115 -4.77 7.74 18.39
CA TYR A 115 -4.92 8.41 19.68
C TYR A 115 -3.59 8.59 20.42
N GLU A 116 -2.68 7.62 20.34
CA GLU A 116 -1.54 7.48 21.25
C GLU A 116 -0.19 7.33 20.55
N LYS A 117 -0.18 7.31 19.20
CA LYS A 117 1.01 7.03 18.36
C LYS A 117 1.59 5.63 18.55
N ASP A 118 0.81 4.69 19.09
CA ASP A 118 1.21 3.29 19.22
C ASP A 118 1.49 2.65 17.84
N LEU A 119 2.65 2.02 17.69
CA LEU A 119 3.08 1.39 16.44
C LEU A 119 2.71 -0.10 16.36
N GLN A 120 1.99 -0.64 17.35
CA GLN A 120 1.61 -2.05 17.43
C GLN A 120 0.86 -2.56 16.18
N VAL A 121 0.18 -1.69 15.43
CA VAL A 121 -0.47 -2.07 14.16
C VAL A 121 0.49 -2.70 13.15
N PHE A 122 1.73 -2.19 13.06
CA PHE A 122 2.74 -2.70 12.12
C PHE A 122 3.34 -4.01 12.62
N HIS A 123 3.57 -4.12 13.93
CA HIS A 123 4.03 -5.36 14.56
C HIS A 123 2.99 -6.47 14.43
N TYR A 124 1.72 -6.17 14.69
CA TYR A 124 0.62 -7.13 14.51
C TYR A 124 0.55 -7.63 13.06
N LEU A 125 0.60 -6.74 12.06
CA LEU A 125 0.58 -7.18 10.67
C LEU A 125 1.81 -8.06 10.32
N ASN A 126 2.99 -7.70 10.83
CA ASN A 126 4.19 -8.49 10.66
C ASN A 126 4.11 -9.86 11.35
N GLU A 127 3.57 -9.95 12.58
CA GLU A 127 3.36 -11.22 13.29
C GLU A 127 2.42 -12.15 12.52
N GLN A 128 1.40 -11.58 11.88
CA GLN A 128 0.46 -12.34 11.06
C GLN A 128 1.07 -12.76 9.70
N THR A 129 2.07 -12.02 9.21
CA THR A 129 2.83 -12.32 7.97
C THR A 129 3.98 -13.31 8.22
N ASP A 130 4.65 -13.16 9.36
CA ASP A 130 5.21 -14.28 10.08
C ASP A 130 4.05 -15.25 10.46
N SER A 131 4.13 -16.33 11.22
CA SER A 131 3.00 -17.32 11.37
C SER A 131 2.34 -17.96 10.11
N GLN A 132 2.13 -17.28 8.97
CA GLN A 132 1.40 -17.73 7.77
C GLN A 132 2.37 -17.82 6.57
N SER A 133 2.90 -19.02 6.33
CA SER A 133 4.08 -19.20 5.45
C SER A 133 3.84 -18.86 3.98
N VAL A 134 2.61 -18.98 3.47
CA VAL A 134 2.33 -18.88 2.02
C VAL A 134 2.57 -17.47 1.49
N ILE A 135 2.22 -16.42 2.23
CA ILE A 135 2.39 -15.04 1.76
C ILE A 135 3.88 -14.62 1.71
N ARG A 136 4.71 -15.22 2.58
CA ARG A 136 6.13 -14.88 2.70
C ARG A 136 6.90 -15.15 1.41
N ASP A 137 6.52 -16.20 0.68
CA ASP A 137 7.15 -16.59 -0.58
C ASP A 137 6.87 -15.59 -1.72
N TYR A 138 5.86 -14.74 -1.58
CA TYR A 138 5.52 -13.69 -2.56
C TYR A 138 6.10 -12.33 -2.20
N ILE A 139 6.56 -12.14 -0.96
CA ILE A 139 7.19 -10.91 -0.54
C ILE A 139 8.58 -10.84 -1.16
N ASP A 140 8.64 -10.21 -2.33
CA ASP A 140 9.87 -9.89 -3.03
C ASP A 140 9.92 -8.41 -3.38
N GLY A 141 10.81 -7.70 -2.69
CA GLY A 141 11.06 -6.29 -2.93
C GLY A 141 10.16 -5.34 -2.15
N GLU A 142 10.61 -4.08 -2.11
CA GLU A 142 9.93 -2.98 -1.44
C GLU A 142 8.52 -2.73 -2.02
N GLY A 143 8.35 -2.98 -3.31
CA GLY A 143 7.09 -2.73 -4.00
C GLY A 143 5.97 -3.66 -3.57
N PHE A 144 6.27 -4.92 -3.28
CA PHE A 144 5.27 -5.84 -2.72
C PHE A 144 4.85 -5.40 -1.33
N ILE A 145 5.81 -5.11 -0.44
CA ILE A 145 5.55 -4.63 0.93
C ILE A 145 4.69 -3.36 0.93
N LYS A 146 5.03 -2.37 0.09
CA LYS A 146 4.29 -1.11 -0.03
C LYS A 146 2.83 -1.35 -0.40
N GLY A 147 2.56 -2.21 -1.39
CA GLY A 147 1.19 -2.46 -1.83
C GLY A 147 0.42 -3.34 -0.87
N PHE A 148 1.07 -4.31 -0.23
CA PHE A 148 0.51 -5.12 0.86
C PHE A 148 0.07 -4.24 2.06
N LEU A 149 0.96 -3.36 2.54
CA LEU A 149 0.65 -2.40 3.59
C LEU A 149 -0.48 -1.46 3.17
N THR A 150 -0.40 -0.91 1.95
CA THR A 150 -1.43 0.01 1.43
C THR A 150 -2.80 -0.66 1.35
N ALA A 151 -2.86 -1.93 0.92
CA ALA A 151 -4.10 -2.69 0.87
C ALA A 151 -4.73 -2.80 2.28
N TYR A 152 -3.99 -3.33 3.25
CA TYR A 152 -4.53 -3.52 4.60
C TYR A 152 -4.85 -2.20 5.32
N LEU A 153 -3.99 -1.20 5.18
CA LEU A 153 -4.28 0.13 5.70
C LEU A 153 -5.53 0.70 5.04
N SER A 154 -5.78 0.50 3.75
CA SER A 154 -6.96 1.06 3.06
C SER A 154 -8.30 0.50 3.56
N LEU A 155 -8.31 -0.68 4.20
CA LEU A 155 -9.51 -1.31 4.77
C LEU A 155 -10.01 -0.66 6.06
N ASN A 156 -9.29 0.34 6.56
CA ASN A 156 -9.61 0.99 7.81
C ASN A 156 -10.76 2.02 7.71
N PRO A 157 -11.44 2.34 8.83
CA PRO A 157 -12.48 3.37 8.88
C PRO A 157 -12.01 4.76 9.36
N TYR A 158 -10.74 4.95 9.71
CA TYR A 158 -10.20 6.13 10.42
C TYR A 158 -9.37 7.08 9.54
N TYR A 159 -8.75 6.54 8.48
CA TYR A 159 -7.77 7.20 7.63
C TYR A 159 -8.13 7.08 6.16
N GLU A 160 -7.88 8.18 5.46
CA GLU A 160 -7.66 8.19 4.02
C GLU A 160 -6.19 7.81 3.75
N VAL A 161 -5.97 6.74 2.98
CA VAL A 161 -4.63 6.27 2.63
C VAL A 161 -4.21 6.84 1.27
N LYS A 162 -3.08 7.55 1.25
CA LYS A 162 -2.48 8.08 0.03
C LYS A 162 -1.09 7.49 -0.16
N THR A 163 -0.74 7.22 -1.40
CA THR A 163 0.57 6.70 -1.80
C THR A 163 1.14 7.60 -2.87
N GLU A 164 2.48 7.60 -3.03
CA GLU A 164 3.19 8.45 -3.99
C GLU A 164 2.67 9.90 -3.98
N LYS A 165 2.41 10.40 -2.77
CA LYS A 165 1.83 11.72 -2.60
C LYS A 165 2.95 12.73 -2.74
N GLU A 166 2.90 13.54 -3.79
CA GLU A 166 3.82 14.67 -3.93
C GLU A 166 3.65 15.60 -2.73
N VAL A 167 4.71 15.68 -1.94
CA VAL A 167 4.93 16.65 -0.88
C VAL A 167 6.13 17.50 -1.28
N THR A 168 6.27 18.69 -0.72
CA THR A 168 7.17 19.77 -1.17
C THR A 168 8.48 19.41 -1.91
N LYS A 169 9.18 18.34 -1.53
CA LYS A 169 10.44 17.88 -2.14
C LYS A 169 10.54 16.34 -2.27
N GLY A 170 9.45 15.65 -2.52
CA GLY A 170 9.47 14.20 -2.76
C GLY A 170 8.09 13.55 -2.75
N PHE A 171 8.08 12.23 -2.87
CA PHE A 171 6.87 11.42 -2.82
C PHE A 171 6.92 10.58 -1.55
N VAL A 172 5.89 10.69 -0.72
CA VAL A 172 5.75 9.84 0.48
C VAL A 172 5.26 8.47 0.03
N ASP A 173 5.86 7.41 0.57
CA ASP A 173 5.44 6.04 0.29
C ASP A 173 3.98 5.82 0.71
N ILE A 174 3.66 6.06 2.00
CA ILE A 174 2.28 5.99 2.51
C ILE A 174 2.01 7.17 3.46
N LEU A 175 0.91 7.88 3.21
CA LEU A 175 0.35 8.93 4.06
C LEU A 175 -1.00 8.47 4.61
N LEU A 176 -1.12 8.40 5.94
CA LEU A 176 -2.37 8.19 6.65
C LEU A 176 -2.96 9.55 7.06
N ASN A 177 -3.96 10.03 6.33
CA ASN A 177 -4.66 11.27 6.63
C ASN A 177 -5.94 10.98 7.44
N PRO A 178 -6.04 11.42 8.71
CA PRO A 178 -7.24 11.21 9.52
C PRO A 178 -8.50 11.72 8.81
N ILE A 179 -9.59 10.96 8.79
CA ILE A 179 -10.90 11.39 8.26
C ILE A 179 -11.96 11.62 9.33
N LYS A 180 -11.65 11.22 10.57
CA LYS A 180 -12.49 11.44 11.75
C LYS A 180 -11.84 12.49 12.63
N ASP A 181 -12.64 13.39 13.19
CA ASP A 181 -12.14 14.48 14.04
C ASP A 181 -11.58 13.97 15.37
N GLU A 182 -12.03 12.80 15.82
CA GLU A 182 -11.54 12.14 17.03
C GLU A 182 -10.10 11.60 16.86
N ILE A 183 -9.68 11.32 15.62
CA ILE A 183 -8.36 10.77 15.33
C ILE A 183 -7.34 11.91 15.23
N VAL A 184 -6.49 12.01 16.24
CA VAL A 184 -5.56 13.14 16.43
C VAL A 184 -4.35 13.04 15.51
N TYR A 185 -3.78 11.84 15.38
CA TYR A 185 -2.52 11.63 14.69
C TYR A 185 -2.69 10.97 13.32
N GLY A 186 -2.17 11.63 12.29
CA GLY A 186 -1.86 11.03 10.99
C GLY A 186 -0.46 10.41 10.97
N ALA A 187 -0.11 9.76 9.86
CA ALA A 187 1.22 9.19 9.66
C ALA A 187 1.81 9.54 8.29
N VAL A 188 3.13 9.72 8.25
CA VAL A 188 3.97 9.71 7.06
C VAL A 188 4.91 8.52 7.22
N ILE A 189 4.73 7.50 6.41
CA ILE A 189 5.44 6.23 6.54
C ILE A 189 6.42 6.14 5.38
N GLU A 190 7.68 5.87 5.70
CA GLU A 190 8.74 5.55 4.74
C GLU A 190 9.14 4.08 4.93
N ILE A 191 9.24 3.34 3.84
CA ILE A 191 9.43 1.89 3.84
C ILE A 191 10.74 1.58 3.13
N LYS A 192 11.55 0.73 3.76
CA LYS A 192 12.78 0.19 3.19
C LYS A 192 12.73 -1.32 3.15
N TYR A 193 13.40 -1.88 2.15
CA TYR A 193 13.51 -3.31 1.97
C TYR A 193 14.96 -3.75 1.79
N ILE A 194 15.30 -4.87 2.43
CA ILE A 194 16.59 -5.54 2.30
C ILE A 194 16.33 -7.00 1.90
N PRO A 195 16.84 -7.46 0.74
CA PRO A 195 16.78 -8.87 0.38
C PRO A 195 17.47 -9.74 1.42
N LYS A 196 16.91 -10.91 1.74
CA LYS A 196 17.44 -11.83 2.77
C LYS A 196 18.92 -12.16 2.60
N ASN A 197 19.37 -12.35 1.36
CA ASN A 197 20.77 -12.70 1.03
C ASN A 197 21.73 -11.50 1.05
N LYS A 198 21.23 -10.28 1.21
CA LYS A 198 22.04 -9.04 1.31
C LYS A 198 22.02 -8.42 2.69
N PHE A 199 21.30 -9.03 3.65
CA PHE A 199 21.12 -8.42 4.95
C PHE A 199 22.41 -8.46 5.78
N ASP A 200 22.78 -7.28 6.27
CA ASP A 200 23.77 -7.08 7.32
C ASP A 200 23.44 -5.80 8.11
N ASP A 201 24.04 -5.66 9.30
CA ASP A 201 23.73 -4.56 10.22
C ASP A 201 24.16 -3.18 9.69
N ASN A 202 25.16 -3.11 8.81
CA ASN A 202 25.59 -1.85 8.22
C ASN A 202 24.61 -1.39 7.15
N LEU A 203 24.15 -2.32 6.30
CA LEU A 203 23.11 -2.03 5.32
C LEU A 203 21.78 -1.65 6.00
N LEU A 204 21.44 -2.28 7.12
CA LEU A 204 20.28 -1.87 7.92
C LEU A 204 20.41 -0.40 8.37
N LYS A 205 21.56 -0.02 8.94
CA LYS A 205 21.81 1.37 9.36
C LYS A 205 21.74 2.35 8.18
N GLU A 206 22.35 1.99 7.04
CA GLU A 206 22.26 2.78 5.80
C GLU A 206 20.81 3.01 5.40
N LYS A 207 19.97 1.96 5.39
CA LYS A 207 18.55 2.09 5.04
C LYS A 207 17.77 2.95 6.03
N ILE A 208 18.08 2.87 7.31
CA ILE A 208 17.47 3.72 8.33
C ILE A 208 17.84 5.19 8.08
N GLU A 209 19.11 5.50 7.82
CA GLU A 209 19.54 6.88 7.53
C GLU A 209 18.93 7.40 6.21
N ASP A 210 18.91 6.59 5.14
CA ASP A 210 18.22 6.93 3.89
C ASP A 210 16.76 7.34 4.13
N ALA A 211 16.04 6.58 4.97
CA ALA A 211 14.65 6.84 5.31
C ALA A 211 14.49 8.14 6.12
N LYS A 212 15.40 8.41 7.07
CA LYS A 212 15.41 9.67 7.83
C LYS A 212 15.61 10.87 6.91
N GLU A 213 16.58 10.81 6.00
CA GLU A 213 16.84 11.87 5.03
C GLU A 213 15.62 12.15 4.13
N GLN A 214 14.93 11.09 3.68
CA GLN A 214 13.67 11.23 2.95
C GLN A 214 12.58 11.90 3.78
N LEU A 215 12.37 11.40 4.99
CA LEU A 215 11.38 11.93 5.91
C LEU A 215 11.64 13.41 6.24
N ASP A 216 12.88 13.83 6.40
CA ASP A 216 13.25 15.24 6.64
C ASP A 216 12.90 16.18 5.49
N ARG A 217 12.93 15.69 4.25
CA ARG A 217 12.50 16.48 3.07
C ARG A 217 10.99 16.71 3.03
N TYR A 218 10.20 15.88 3.70
CA TYR A 218 8.75 15.97 3.71
C TYR A 218 8.26 17.03 4.69
N ASN A 219 7.64 18.08 4.15
CA ASN A 219 6.98 19.12 4.94
C ASN A 219 5.46 19.06 4.73
N ILE A 220 4.80 18.19 5.49
CA ILE A 220 3.34 18.00 5.43
C ILE A 220 2.57 19.27 5.79
N SER A 221 3.11 20.11 6.68
CA SER A 221 2.48 21.37 7.08
C SER A 221 2.30 22.36 5.92
N LYS A 222 3.03 22.17 4.81
CA LYS A 222 2.89 22.97 3.59
C LYS A 222 1.90 22.39 2.59
N VAL A 223 1.41 21.17 2.80
CA VAL A 223 0.44 20.52 1.92
C VAL A 223 -0.96 21.05 2.22
N LYS A 224 -1.64 21.56 1.19
CA LYS A 224 -3.00 22.09 1.30
C LYS A 224 -3.93 21.03 1.89
N ASN A 225 -4.74 21.43 2.87
CA ASN A 225 -5.71 20.61 3.63
C ASN A 225 -5.10 19.67 4.69
N LEU A 226 -3.77 19.65 4.88
CA LEU A 226 -3.12 18.85 5.92
C LEU A 226 -2.50 19.70 7.04
N GLN A 227 -2.55 21.04 6.93
CA GLN A 227 -1.78 21.96 7.78
C GLN A 227 -2.19 21.98 9.26
N LYS A 228 -3.43 21.60 9.56
CA LYS A 228 -4.01 21.66 10.91
C LYS A 228 -3.95 20.33 11.66
N LYS A 229 -3.37 19.30 11.05
CA LYS A 229 -3.30 17.94 11.61
C LYS A 229 -1.86 17.60 11.97
N GLU A 230 -1.67 16.80 13.00
CA GLU A 230 -0.36 16.31 13.39
C GLU A 230 -0.05 15.00 12.66
N PHE A 231 1.17 14.88 12.13
CA PHE A 231 1.61 13.70 11.40
C PHE A 231 2.88 13.13 12.03
N VAL A 232 2.78 11.88 12.47
CA VAL A 232 3.91 11.09 12.97
C VAL A 232 4.72 10.59 11.79
N LYS A 233 6.05 10.76 11.81
CA LYS A 233 6.94 10.20 10.79
C LYS A 233 7.39 8.82 11.24
N ILE A 234 7.21 7.80 10.41
CA ILE A 234 7.44 6.40 10.77
C ILE A 234 8.39 5.79 9.75
N ILE A 235 9.39 5.06 10.25
CA ILE A 235 10.30 4.27 9.42
C ILE A 235 9.99 2.80 9.62
N LEU A 236 9.78 2.08 8.53
CA LEU A 236 9.67 0.63 8.51
C LEU A 236 10.80 0.04 7.67
N VAL A 237 11.61 -0.85 8.22
CA VAL A 237 12.60 -1.61 7.44
C VAL A 237 12.28 -3.09 7.50
N TYR A 238 12.12 -3.70 6.33
CA TYR A 238 11.85 -5.11 6.17
C TYR A 238 13.08 -5.85 5.65
N LYS A 239 13.37 -7.01 6.23
CA LYS A 239 14.28 -8.04 5.70
C LYS A 239 13.44 -9.18 5.13
N ALA A 240 13.35 -9.28 3.81
CA ALA A 240 12.33 -10.10 3.17
C ALA A 240 10.92 -9.76 3.74
N TRP A 241 10.25 -10.69 4.42
CA TRP A 241 8.96 -10.45 5.07
C TRP A 241 9.07 -9.94 6.50
N GLU A 242 10.25 -10.00 7.14
CA GLU A 242 10.42 -9.70 8.56
C GLU A 242 10.61 -8.20 8.79
N LEU A 243 9.74 -7.56 9.59
CA LEU A 243 9.92 -6.19 10.07
C LEU A 243 11.06 -6.13 11.10
N VAL A 244 12.23 -5.69 10.66
CA VAL A 244 13.46 -5.64 11.49
C VAL A 244 13.68 -4.28 12.15
N TYR A 245 12.97 -3.24 11.72
CA TYR A 245 13.00 -1.91 12.34
C TYR A 245 11.66 -1.21 12.17
N CYS A 246 11.12 -0.66 13.26
CA CYS A 246 9.88 0.10 13.31
C CYS A 246 10.03 1.19 14.36
N GLU A 247 10.06 2.46 13.95
CA GLU A 247 10.27 3.57 14.88
C GLU A 247 9.55 4.85 14.43
N GLU A 248 9.07 5.63 15.41
CA GLU A 248 8.72 7.03 15.21
C GLU A 248 10.01 7.84 15.04
N TYR A 249 10.20 8.44 13.86
CA TYR A 249 11.29 9.36 13.61
C TYR A 249 10.94 10.77 14.08
N LYS A 250 11.64 11.23 15.12
CA LYS A 250 11.54 12.60 15.62
C LYS A 250 12.61 13.46 14.97
N ILE A 251 12.19 14.49 14.24
CA ILE A 251 13.14 15.50 13.72
C ILE A 251 13.79 16.15 14.94
N SER A 252 15.11 16.03 15.05
CA SER A 252 15.87 16.78 16.04
C SER A 252 15.60 18.26 15.80
N GLN A 253 14.95 18.93 16.74
CA GLN A 253 14.83 20.38 16.68
C GLN A 253 16.25 20.94 16.68
N VAL A 254 16.68 21.51 15.55
CA VAL A 254 17.89 22.33 15.50
C VAL A 254 17.66 23.48 16.47
N LYS A 255 18.38 23.44 17.59
CA LYS A 255 18.44 24.54 18.56
C LYS A 255 18.99 25.80 17.90
#